data_AF-A0A1V8V5P2-F1
#
_entry.id   AF-A0A1V8V5P2-F1
#
_cell.length_a   1.000
_cell.length_b   1.000
_cell.length_c   1.000
_cell.angle_alpha   90.00
_cell.angle_beta   90.00
_cell.angle_gamma   90.00
#
_symmetry.space_group_name_H-M   'P 1'
#
loop_
_entity.id
_entity.type
_entity.pdbx_description
1 polymer ?
#
loop_
_entity_poly.entity_id
_entity_poly.type
_entity_poly.pdbx_seq_one_letter_code
_entity_poly.pdbx_strand_id
1 'polypeptide(L)'
;MLGTTSLILLLLNVMLFLRNRSELPRIDTVAKSLHPNASAVTRRWIGVQPIKDNKVIGGYGPWPVLCAGPQQTQPVRYCFKDDRSERNLQPILDKAIAKWAHAMTVSTMSIVPDNAGTLSCSDPKVRDDALVIVDGTKDSNDEYNWNECSTESATTGYDYAGKQPGRHLLTFCHLIPGEDSTHDKAVKAMTHELGHVMGLNHEHQRPDRDNYLTFHCKNLDGYPKAVADVKIDEHALFDDDMNDDARMRVVCADDVAAGTYLPSALSFLRPQDVRSKVQRRKWNAYQNSQKFDFDSIMIYDSFSGSPAGTNLDDHKKWVLARKDGGAVVQGGDVDAVKAKVSEGDVKAVARLYPKPGVQEGLGEWNVAMGRRLKVLIRGVEHVVDPPRKASR
;
A
#
# COMPACT_ATOMS: atom_id res chain seq x y z
N MET A 1 -36.69 -71.72 -37.39
CA MET A 1 -35.25 -71.43 -37.16
C MET A 1 -35.17 -70.02 -36.60
N LEU A 2 -34.81 -69.88 -35.31
CA LEU A 2 -33.55 -69.24 -34.85
C LEU A 2 -33.48 -67.76 -35.28
N GLY A 3 -33.36 -66.74 -34.43
CA GLY A 3 -32.97 -66.68 -33.02
C GLY A 3 -32.92 -65.22 -32.56
N THR A 4 -32.60 -65.07 -31.28
CA THR A 4 -32.49 -63.88 -30.44
C THR A 4 -31.42 -62.84 -30.84
N THR A 5 -31.49 -61.66 -30.19
CA THR A 5 -30.46 -60.62 -29.91
C THR A 5 -30.39 -59.37 -30.80
N SER A 6 -30.87 -58.23 -30.26
CA SER A 6 -30.06 -57.04 -29.90
C SER A 6 -30.89 -55.76 -29.90
N LEU A 7 -31.47 -55.46 -28.74
CA LEU A 7 -32.05 -54.16 -28.39
C LEU A 7 -31.05 -53.39 -27.51
N ILE A 8 -29.87 -53.05 -28.03
CA ILE A 8 -28.90 -52.14 -27.39
C ILE A 8 -28.08 -51.49 -28.51
N LEU A 9 -28.48 -50.32 -29.01
CA LEU A 9 -27.59 -49.26 -29.55
C LEU A 9 -28.39 -48.05 -30.09
N LEU A 10 -29.28 -47.44 -29.31
CA LEU A 10 -29.80 -46.10 -29.67
C LEU A 10 -30.19 -45.25 -28.44
N LEU A 11 -29.39 -45.34 -27.36
CA LEU A 11 -29.49 -44.52 -26.15
C LEU A 11 -28.11 -44.08 -25.65
N LEU A 12 -27.21 -43.69 -26.56
CA LEU A 12 -25.81 -43.35 -26.20
C LEU A 12 -25.29 -42.02 -26.77
N ASN A 13 -26.18 -41.10 -27.19
CA ASN A 13 -25.77 -39.75 -27.61
C ASN A 13 -26.58 -38.58 -27.01
N VAL A 14 -27.35 -38.81 -25.93
CA VAL A 14 -28.06 -37.72 -25.21
C VAL A 14 -27.68 -37.65 -23.70
N MET A 15 -26.73 -38.48 -23.25
CA MET A 15 -26.24 -38.51 -21.85
C MET A 15 -24.74 -38.16 -21.75
N LEU A 16 -24.28 -37.12 -22.47
CA LEU A 16 -22.91 -36.61 -22.37
C LEU A 16 -22.81 -35.08 -22.24
N PHE A 17 -23.92 -34.38 -22.03
CA PHE A 17 -23.96 -32.92 -21.82
C PHE A 17 -24.59 -32.46 -20.49
N LEU A 18 -24.76 -33.36 -19.52
CA LEU A 18 -25.23 -33.04 -18.17
C LEU A 18 -24.48 -33.83 -17.10
N ARG A 19 -23.16 -33.59 -16.96
CA ARG A 19 -22.41 -34.02 -15.75
C ARG A 19 -21.10 -33.26 -15.58
N ASN A 20 -21.18 -32.01 -15.15
CA ASN A 20 -20.12 -31.40 -14.32
C ASN A 20 -20.64 -30.13 -13.61
N ARG A 21 -21.63 -30.31 -12.73
CA ARG A 21 -22.02 -29.33 -11.71
C ARG A 21 -21.84 -29.98 -10.34
N SER A 22 -20.68 -29.74 -9.74
CA SER A 22 -20.29 -30.05 -8.36
C SER A 22 -18.83 -29.55 -8.26
N GLU A 23 -18.38 -28.67 -7.37
CA GLU A 23 -18.81 -28.35 -6.01
C GLU A 23 -18.31 -26.94 -5.64
N LEU A 24 -19.15 -26.16 -4.96
CA LEU A 24 -18.72 -25.02 -4.14
C LEU A 24 -18.02 -25.60 -2.89
N PRO A 25 -16.84 -25.10 -2.46
CA PRO A 25 -16.19 -25.63 -1.27
C PRO A 25 -17.00 -25.28 -0.02
N ARG A 26 -17.48 -26.32 0.65
CA ARG A 26 -18.17 -26.29 1.95
C ARG A 26 -17.12 -26.10 3.05
N ILE A 27 -17.44 -25.20 3.97
CA ILE A 27 -16.72 -24.94 5.23
C ILE A 27 -16.78 -26.20 6.13
N ASP A 28 -15.71 -26.41 6.91
CA ASP A 28 -15.48 -27.40 7.97
C ASP A 28 -14.90 -28.78 7.60
N THR A 29 -13.58 -28.91 7.81
CA THR A 29 -12.97 -30.05 8.54
C THR A 29 -11.54 -29.69 8.95
N VAL A 30 -11.39 -29.12 10.14
CA VAL A 30 -10.10 -29.01 10.85
C VAL A 30 -9.95 -30.25 11.73
N ALA A 31 -9.03 -31.13 11.38
CA ALA A 31 -8.52 -32.16 12.28
C ALA A 31 -7.00 -32.01 12.43
N LYS A 32 -6.60 -31.88 13.68
CA LYS A 32 -5.26 -31.64 14.20
C LYS A 32 -4.23 -32.67 13.73
N SER A 33 -3.05 -32.19 13.34
CA SER A 33 -1.78 -32.90 13.53
C SER A 33 -0.80 -31.94 14.20
N LEU A 34 -0.41 -32.29 15.43
CA LEU A 34 0.51 -31.58 16.31
C LEU A 34 1.92 -32.12 16.09
N HIS A 35 2.85 -31.27 15.64
CA HIS A 35 4.25 -31.37 16.01
C HIS A 35 4.77 -29.96 16.39
N PRO A 36 5.33 -29.78 17.59
CA PRO A 36 5.83 -28.50 18.07
C PRO A 36 7.34 -28.39 17.77
N ASN A 37 7.73 -27.26 17.14
CA ASN A 37 9.07 -26.64 17.10
C ASN A 37 9.51 -26.21 15.70
N ALA A 38 8.99 -25.05 15.31
CA ALA A 38 9.80 -23.97 14.77
C ALA A 38 9.10 -22.69 15.26
N SER A 39 9.82 -21.79 15.91
CA SER A 39 9.29 -20.47 16.27
C SER A 39 8.68 -19.84 15.02
N ALA A 40 7.35 -19.73 15.00
CA ALA A 40 6.62 -19.16 13.89
C ALA A 40 6.96 -17.67 13.81
N VAL A 41 8.02 -17.32 13.08
CA VAL A 41 8.35 -15.94 12.74
C VAL A 41 7.19 -15.41 11.91
N THR A 42 6.35 -14.61 12.57
CA THR A 42 5.06 -14.15 12.09
C THR A 42 5.24 -13.29 10.83
N ARG A 43 4.48 -13.60 9.77
CA ARG A 43 4.49 -12.90 8.46
C ARG A 43 3.96 -11.46 8.60
N ARG A 44 4.36 -10.49 7.75
CA ARG A 44 4.03 -9.02 7.76
C ARG A 44 3.62 -8.49 6.37
N TRP A 45 2.68 -7.53 6.28
CA TRP A 45 2.19 -6.89 5.04
C TRP A 45 3.29 -6.07 4.40
N ILE A 46 3.73 -6.52 3.23
CA ILE A 46 4.85 -5.93 2.50
C ILE A 46 4.43 -5.85 1.04
N GLY A 47 4.59 -4.66 0.45
CA GLY A 47 4.21 -4.37 -0.92
C GLY A 47 5.18 -4.82 -2.00
N VAL A 48 6.39 -5.23 -1.64
CA VAL A 48 7.37 -5.88 -2.53
C VAL A 48 7.94 -7.14 -1.88
N GLN A 49 8.29 -8.15 -2.67
CA GLN A 49 8.88 -9.35 -2.10
C GLN A 49 10.31 -9.10 -1.60
N PRO A 50 10.70 -9.62 -0.43
CA PRO A 50 12.11 -9.75 -0.09
C PRO A 50 12.85 -10.53 -1.18
N ILE A 51 14.10 -10.15 -1.46
CA ILE A 51 14.92 -10.86 -2.45
C ILE A 51 15.21 -12.27 -1.90
N LYS A 52 14.79 -13.30 -2.64
CA LYS A 52 15.05 -14.71 -2.32
C LYS A 52 15.87 -15.34 -3.45
N ASP A 53 16.95 -16.02 -3.11
CA ASP A 53 17.84 -16.72 -4.07
C ASP A 53 18.32 -15.80 -5.22
N ASN A 54 18.60 -14.53 -4.92
CA ASN A 54 18.94 -13.47 -5.88
C ASN A 54 17.89 -13.22 -6.99
N LYS A 55 16.64 -13.61 -6.77
CA LYS A 55 15.54 -13.39 -7.71
C LYS A 55 14.53 -12.38 -7.17
N VAL A 56 14.26 -11.36 -7.96
CA VAL A 56 13.17 -10.40 -7.73
C VAL A 56 11.95 -10.87 -8.53
N ILE A 57 10.87 -11.19 -7.83
CA ILE A 57 9.64 -11.66 -8.47
C ILE A 57 8.79 -10.44 -8.84
N GLY A 58 8.44 -10.30 -10.13
CA GLY A 58 7.55 -9.23 -10.60
C GLY A 58 8.22 -7.89 -10.86
N GLY A 59 9.55 -7.83 -10.89
CA GLY A 59 10.33 -6.63 -11.27
C GLY A 59 10.51 -5.58 -10.18
N TYR A 60 9.75 -5.65 -9.08
CA TYR A 60 9.86 -4.73 -7.94
C TYR A 60 10.32 -5.47 -6.68
N GLY A 61 11.21 -4.85 -5.91
CA GLY A 61 11.81 -5.44 -4.71
C GLY A 61 12.23 -4.38 -3.69
N PRO A 62 12.82 -4.76 -2.55
CA PRO A 62 13.50 -3.79 -1.68
C PRO A 62 14.65 -3.11 -2.42
N TRP A 63 15.07 -1.94 -1.94
CA TRP A 63 16.25 -1.24 -2.47
C TRP A 63 17.52 -2.10 -2.39
N PRO A 64 18.42 -2.00 -3.39
CA PRO A 64 19.55 -2.92 -3.54
C PRO A 64 20.59 -2.79 -2.42
N VAL A 65 21.22 -3.92 -2.10
CA VAL A 65 22.34 -3.99 -1.16
C VAL A 65 23.58 -3.39 -1.80
N LEU A 66 24.18 -2.38 -1.17
CA LEU A 66 25.42 -1.76 -1.68
C LEU A 66 26.70 -2.40 -1.12
N CYS A 67 26.65 -3.05 0.05
CA CYS A 67 27.82 -3.67 0.67
C CYS A 67 27.48 -5.07 1.18
N ALA A 68 28.20 -6.09 0.71
CA ALA A 68 28.19 -7.44 1.26
C ALA A 68 29.26 -7.51 2.37
N GLY A 69 28.92 -7.05 3.58
CA GLY A 69 29.83 -7.00 4.72
C GLY A 69 29.09 -6.69 6.02
N PRO A 70 29.79 -6.54 7.17
CA PRO A 70 29.14 -6.31 8.47
C PRO A 70 28.34 -5.00 8.56
N GLN A 71 28.54 -4.07 7.62
CA GLN A 71 27.82 -2.80 7.47
C GLN A 71 26.96 -2.82 6.20
N GLN A 72 26.11 -3.84 6.05
CA GLN A 72 25.15 -3.89 4.96
C GLN A 72 24.24 -2.66 4.99
N THR A 73 24.16 -1.93 3.88
CA THR A 73 23.25 -0.79 3.70
C THR A 73 22.42 -0.96 2.43
N GLN A 74 21.18 -0.51 2.50
CA GLN A 74 20.21 -0.51 1.41
C GLN A 74 19.55 0.88 1.35
N PRO A 75 20.27 1.90 0.84
CA PRO A 75 19.76 3.25 0.84
C PRO A 75 18.71 3.46 -0.24
N VAL A 76 17.62 4.15 0.12
CA VAL A 76 16.87 5.00 -0.79
C VAL A 76 17.73 6.24 -1.04
N ARG A 77 18.34 6.30 -2.22
CA ARG A 77 19.06 7.50 -2.65
C ARG A 77 18.08 8.40 -3.38
N TYR A 78 18.03 9.68 -3.06
CA TYR A 78 17.08 10.61 -3.68
C TYR A 78 17.74 11.90 -4.16
N CYS A 79 17.03 12.58 -5.05
CA CYS A 79 17.29 13.94 -5.51
C CYS A 79 15.95 14.66 -5.75
N PHE A 80 15.96 15.99 -5.76
CA PHE A 80 14.84 16.81 -6.18
C PHE A 80 14.95 17.12 -7.67
N LYS A 81 13.82 17.06 -8.38
CA LYS A 81 13.78 17.31 -9.83
C LYS A 81 14.37 18.67 -10.21
N ASP A 82 14.09 19.69 -9.41
CA ASP A 82 14.52 21.07 -9.60
C ASP A 82 14.56 21.85 -8.27
N ASP A 83 15.12 23.06 -8.30
CA ASP A 83 15.25 23.94 -7.13
C ASP A 83 13.90 24.30 -6.50
N ARG A 84 12.80 24.29 -7.29
CA ARG A 84 11.45 24.51 -6.77
C ARG A 84 11.04 23.34 -5.88
N SER A 85 11.21 22.12 -6.38
CA SER A 85 10.93 20.90 -5.63
C SER A 85 11.75 20.83 -4.34
N GLU A 86 13.04 21.19 -4.41
CA GLU A 86 13.91 21.27 -3.22
C GLU A 86 13.39 22.29 -2.20
N ARG A 87 13.18 23.55 -2.61
CA ARG A 87 12.71 24.61 -1.69
C ARG A 87 11.41 24.25 -0.98
N ASN A 88 10.46 23.68 -1.71
CA ASN A 88 9.11 23.44 -1.18
C ASN A 88 9.04 22.15 -0.36
N LEU A 89 9.75 21.09 -0.78
CA LEU A 89 9.59 19.76 -0.19
C LEU A 89 10.70 19.38 0.79
N GLN A 90 11.88 20.01 0.75
CA GLN A 90 12.98 19.66 1.65
C GLN A 90 12.61 19.70 3.14
N PRO A 91 11.95 20.77 3.66
CA PRO A 91 11.58 20.83 5.07
C PRO A 91 10.59 19.73 5.49
N ILE A 92 9.70 19.36 4.56
CA ILE A 92 8.67 18.32 4.76
C ILE A 92 9.34 16.94 4.75
N LEU A 93 10.22 16.71 3.77
CA LEU A 93 10.98 15.49 3.62
C LEU A 93 11.90 15.24 4.82
N ASP A 94 12.56 16.26 5.35
CA ASP A 94 13.41 16.15 6.57
C ASP A 94 12.62 15.54 7.74
N LYS A 95 11.45 16.14 8.03
CA LYS A 95 10.58 15.69 9.12
C LYS A 95 10.01 14.29 8.84
N ALA A 96 9.67 13.98 7.59
CA ALA A 96 9.18 12.66 7.20
C ALA A 96 10.26 11.57 7.33
N ILE A 97 11.50 11.85 6.92
CA ILE A 97 12.65 10.96 7.14
C ILE A 97 12.86 10.72 8.64
N ALA A 98 12.78 11.78 9.46
CA ALA A 98 12.91 11.65 10.91
C ALA A 98 11.83 10.74 11.51
N LYS A 99 10.57 10.78 11.03
CA LYS A 99 9.50 9.87 11.48
C LYS A 99 9.82 8.39 11.23
N TRP A 100 10.70 8.06 10.28
CA TRP A 100 11.17 6.70 10.00
C TRP A 100 12.45 6.30 10.77
N ALA A 101 12.99 7.15 11.65
CA ALA A 101 14.25 6.91 12.38
C ALA A 101 14.31 5.57 13.12
N HIS A 102 13.19 5.15 13.74
CA HIS A 102 13.12 3.87 14.43
C HIS A 102 13.34 2.69 13.47
N ALA A 103 12.74 2.72 12.29
CA ALA A 103 12.93 1.70 11.27
C ALA A 103 14.38 1.65 10.79
N MET A 104 14.99 2.81 10.51
CA MET A 104 16.40 2.89 10.08
C MET A 104 17.39 2.40 11.17
N THR A 105 17.02 2.46 12.45
CA THR A 105 17.89 1.98 13.55
C THR A 105 17.98 0.45 13.58
N VAL A 106 16.87 -0.23 13.28
CA VAL A 106 16.73 -1.69 13.41
C VAL A 106 16.81 -2.44 12.07
N SER A 107 17.16 -1.74 10.99
CA SER A 107 17.19 -2.27 9.62
C SER A 107 18.43 -1.77 8.87
N THR A 108 18.66 -2.29 7.66
CA THR A 108 19.72 -1.80 6.75
C THR A 108 19.26 -0.63 5.89
N MET A 109 17.98 -0.23 6.02
CA MET A 109 17.38 0.87 5.28
C MET A 109 17.93 2.21 5.77
N SER A 110 18.21 3.10 4.82
CA SER A 110 18.44 4.51 5.07
C SER A 110 17.87 5.35 3.94
N ILE A 111 17.55 6.61 4.22
CA ILE A 111 17.10 7.57 3.21
C ILE A 111 18.13 8.69 3.18
N VAL A 112 18.81 8.85 2.06
CA VAL A 112 19.95 9.76 1.93
C VAL A 112 19.96 10.48 0.59
N PRO A 113 20.49 11.71 0.51
CA PRO A 113 20.80 12.32 -0.78
C PRO A 113 21.68 11.40 -1.62
N ASP A 114 21.41 11.32 -2.92
CA ASP A 114 22.29 10.61 -3.84
C ASP A 114 23.66 11.30 -3.93
N ASN A 115 23.64 12.63 -3.97
CA ASN A 115 24.80 13.51 -3.92
C ASN A 115 24.67 14.46 -2.72
N ALA A 116 25.68 14.51 -1.85
CA ALA A 116 25.68 15.38 -0.68
C ALA A 116 26.01 16.84 -1.00
N GLY A 117 26.63 17.11 -2.15
CA GLY A 117 27.02 18.48 -2.57
C GLY A 117 25.90 19.26 -3.25
N THR A 118 24.87 18.58 -3.74
CA THR A 118 23.66 19.16 -4.32
C THR A 118 22.53 18.16 -4.28
N LEU A 119 21.32 18.62 -4.02
CA LEU A 119 20.13 17.77 -4.03
C LEU A 119 19.45 17.72 -5.40
N SER A 120 19.93 18.46 -6.40
CA SER A 120 19.34 18.52 -7.73
C SER A 120 19.60 17.25 -8.55
N CYS A 121 18.55 16.68 -9.14
CA CYS A 121 18.64 15.56 -10.09
C CYS A 121 19.34 15.94 -11.42
N SER A 122 19.58 17.22 -11.66
CA SER A 122 20.31 17.68 -12.85
C SER A 122 21.83 17.56 -12.73
N ASP A 123 22.35 17.25 -11.53
CA ASP A 123 23.80 17.02 -11.37
C ASP A 123 24.20 15.68 -12.02
N PRO A 124 25.19 15.66 -12.93
CA PRO A 124 25.63 14.46 -13.64
C PRO A 124 26.22 13.36 -12.73
N LYS A 125 26.49 13.65 -11.45
CA LYS A 125 26.91 12.67 -10.45
C LYS A 125 25.74 11.93 -9.82
N VAL A 126 24.51 12.41 -10.01
CA VAL A 126 23.32 11.71 -9.54
C VAL A 126 23.11 10.44 -10.37
N ARG A 127 22.83 9.33 -9.69
CA ARG A 127 22.60 8.04 -10.32
C ARG A 127 21.24 8.01 -11.03
N ASP A 128 21.17 7.32 -12.17
CA ASP A 128 19.93 7.08 -12.92
C ASP A 128 18.86 6.30 -12.13
N ASP A 129 19.24 5.67 -11.02
CA ASP A 129 18.38 4.88 -10.14
C ASP A 129 18.01 5.59 -8.84
N ALA A 130 18.33 6.87 -8.71
CA ALA A 130 17.87 7.70 -7.60
C ALA A 130 16.35 7.92 -7.67
N LEU A 131 15.72 8.01 -6.50
CA LEU A 131 14.36 8.50 -6.34
C LEU A 131 14.31 9.98 -6.73
N VAL A 132 13.54 10.29 -7.76
CA VAL A 132 13.26 11.68 -8.16
C VAL A 132 12.06 12.18 -7.38
N ILE A 133 12.26 13.20 -6.56
CA ILE A 133 11.21 13.86 -5.79
C ILE A 133 10.74 15.11 -6.54
N VAL A 134 9.43 15.19 -6.79
CA VAL A 134 8.81 16.24 -7.60
C VAL A 134 7.74 16.96 -6.81
N ASP A 135 7.82 18.28 -6.78
CA ASP A 135 6.70 19.11 -6.35
C ASP A 135 5.69 19.27 -7.51
N GLY A 136 4.53 18.62 -7.37
CA GLY A 136 3.43 18.69 -8.32
C GLY A 136 2.52 19.91 -8.14
N THR A 137 2.69 20.69 -7.07
CA THR A 137 1.85 21.87 -6.79
C THR A 137 2.07 22.98 -7.80
N LYS A 138 1.12 23.91 -7.86
CA LYS A 138 1.20 25.17 -8.60
C LYS A 138 1.16 26.35 -7.63
N ASP A 139 2.06 27.30 -7.82
CA ASP A 139 2.08 28.51 -7.00
C ASP A 139 0.78 29.29 -7.19
N SER A 140 0.20 29.80 -6.09
CA SER A 140 -1.05 30.58 -6.08
C SER A 140 -2.28 29.87 -6.69
N ASN A 141 -2.34 28.54 -6.63
CA ASN A 141 -3.51 27.78 -7.11
C ASN A 141 -3.92 26.69 -6.11
N ASP A 142 -4.55 27.12 -5.02
CA ASP A 142 -4.95 26.24 -3.92
C ASP A 142 -6.01 25.23 -4.33
N GLU A 143 -6.94 25.63 -5.21
CA GLU A 143 -7.96 24.72 -5.76
C GLU A 143 -7.31 23.55 -6.48
N TYR A 144 -6.33 23.82 -7.34
CA TYR A 144 -5.56 22.76 -7.98
C TYR A 144 -4.79 21.94 -6.94
N ASN A 145 -4.08 22.60 -6.02
CA ASN A 145 -3.21 21.91 -5.05
C ASN A 145 -3.98 20.99 -4.09
N TRP A 146 -5.25 21.27 -3.81
CA TRP A 146 -6.08 20.51 -2.89
C TRP A 146 -7.06 19.54 -3.56
N ASN A 147 -7.61 19.90 -4.72
CA ASN A 147 -8.71 19.14 -5.33
C ASN A 147 -8.28 18.39 -6.60
N GLU A 148 -7.31 18.91 -7.35
CA GLU A 148 -6.93 18.34 -8.65
C GLU A 148 -5.57 17.63 -8.63
N CYS A 149 -4.64 18.11 -7.80
CA CYS A 149 -3.31 17.55 -7.60
C CYS A 149 -3.43 16.27 -6.74
N SER A 150 -4.08 15.24 -7.27
CA SER A 150 -4.30 13.97 -6.57
C SER A 150 -3.12 12.99 -6.69
N THR A 151 -1.95 13.47 -7.10
CA THR A 151 -0.78 12.64 -7.40
C THR A 151 0.14 12.47 -6.19
N GLU A 152 -0.39 12.19 -5.01
CA GLU A 152 0.40 11.48 -3.99
C GLU A 152 0.69 10.09 -4.57
N SER A 153 1.84 9.96 -5.20
CA SER A 153 2.21 8.75 -5.92
C SER A 153 3.71 8.54 -5.84
N ALA A 154 4.06 7.46 -5.15
CA ALA A 154 5.41 6.94 -5.08
C ALA A 154 5.53 5.58 -5.76
N THR A 155 6.65 5.37 -6.45
CA THR A 155 7.06 4.03 -6.86
C THR A 155 7.16 3.12 -5.62
N THR A 156 6.44 1.98 -5.62
CA THR A 156 6.50 1.04 -4.50
C THR A 156 7.76 0.18 -4.57
N GLY A 157 8.73 0.46 -3.69
CA GLY A 157 10.03 -0.21 -3.68
C GLY A 157 10.91 0.15 -4.88
N TYR A 158 11.87 -0.72 -5.18
CA TYR A 158 12.83 -0.54 -6.25
C TYR A 158 12.41 -1.29 -7.52
N ASP A 159 12.31 -0.58 -8.64
CA ASP A 159 12.15 -1.15 -9.97
C ASP A 159 13.48 -1.70 -10.54
N TYR A 160 13.56 -3.03 -10.62
CA TYR A 160 14.66 -3.79 -11.22
C TYR A 160 14.48 -4.04 -12.72
N ALA A 161 13.28 -3.83 -13.26
CA ALA A 161 12.99 -4.03 -14.67
C ALA A 161 13.27 -2.77 -15.50
N GLY A 162 12.91 -1.60 -14.95
CA GLY A 162 13.20 -0.30 -15.54
C GLY A 162 14.70 -0.03 -15.61
N LYS A 163 15.13 0.61 -16.70
CA LYS A 163 16.53 1.04 -16.92
C LYS A 163 16.66 2.55 -17.13
N GLN A 164 15.54 3.26 -17.22
CA GLN A 164 15.53 4.67 -17.52
C GLN A 164 15.78 5.50 -16.25
N PRO A 165 16.46 6.65 -16.38
CA PRO A 165 16.46 7.69 -15.34
C PRO A 165 15.03 8.05 -14.93
N GLY A 166 14.81 8.29 -13.64
CA GLY A 166 13.49 8.69 -13.11
C GLY A 166 12.46 7.57 -13.03
N ARG A 167 12.85 6.30 -13.16
CA ARG A 167 11.95 5.15 -12.95
C ARG A 167 11.44 5.01 -11.51
N HIS A 168 12.13 5.65 -10.56
CA HIS A 168 11.69 5.81 -9.19
C HIS A 168 11.27 7.26 -9.00
N LEU A 169 9.97 7.47 -8.80
CA LEU A 169 9.37 8.80 -8.71
C LEU A 169 8.57 8.89 -7.41
N LEU A 170 8.66 10.04 -6.75
CA LEU A 170 7.70 10.48 -5.73
C LEU A 170 7.22 11.86 -6.18
N THR A 171 5.99 11.90 -6.69
CA THR A 171 5.31 13.18 -6.94
C THR A 171 4.53 13.53 -5.70
N PHE A 172 4.64 14.78 -5.25
CA PHE A 172 4.01 15.25 -4.03
C PHE A 172 3.09 16.43 -4.31
N CYS A 173 1.87 16.33 -3.79
CA CYS A 173 0.81 17.34 -3.84
C CYS A 173 0.27 17.58 -2.42
N HIS A 174 -0.82 18.33 -2.26
CA HIS A 174 -1.44 18.64 -0.95
C HIS A 174 -0.53 19.41 0.01
N LEU A 175 0.24 20.33 -0.55
CA LEU A 175 0.93 21.40 0.16
C LEU A 175 0.43 22.73 -0.42
N ILE A 176 0.19 23.73 0.43
CA ILE A 176 0.09 25.12 -0.02
C ILE A 176 1.47 25.73 0.14
N PRO A 177 2.24 25.97 -0.94
CA PRO A 177 3.60 26.48 -0.82
C PRO A 177 3.62 27.82 -0.08
N GLY A 178 4.39 27.90 1.00
CA GLY A 178 4.52 29.10 1.83
C GLY A 178 3.51 29.23 2.98
N GLU A 179 2.59 28.28 3.16
CA GLU A 179 1.67 28.26 4.30
C GLU A 179 2.00 27.17 5.33
N ASP A 180 2.32 27.59 6.55
CA ASP A 180 2.64 26.67 7.66
C ASP A 180 1.46 25.83 8.14
N SER A 181 0.22 26.29 7.92
CA SER A 181 -1.01 25.66 8.42
C SER A 181 -1.24 24.23 7.88
N THR A 182 -0.63 23.91 6.74
CA THR A 182 -0.77 22.62 6.05
C THR A 182 0.44 21.71 6.24
N HIS A 183 1.51 22.22 6.86
CA HIS A 183 2.81 21.59 6.90
C HIS A 183 2.77 20.20 7.56
N ASP A 184 2.12 20.06 8.72
CA ASP A 184 2.09 18.76 9.42
C ASP A 184 1.26 17.70 8.69
N LYS A 185 0.22 18.11 7.97
CA LYS A 185 -0.54 17.22 7.08
C LYS A 185 0.34 16.76 5.91
N ALA A 186 1.10 17.67 5.30
CA ALA A 186 2.06 17.34 4.27
C ALA A 186 3.18 16.40 4.79
N VAL A 187 3.65 16.59 6.02
CA VAL A 187 4.62 15.65 6.65
C VAL A 187 3.99 14.28 6.86
N LYS A 188 2.72 14.19 7.29
CA LYS A 188 2.00 12.92 7.42
C LYS A 188 1.93 12.19 6.07
N ALA A 189 1.49 12.88 5.02
CA ALA A 189 1.42 12.34 3.67
C ALA A 189 2.80 11.94 3.12
N MET A 190 3.82 12.79 3.26
CA MET A 190 5.19 12.45 2.83
C MET A 190 5.75 11.23 3.59
N THR A 191 5.39 11.06 4.87
CA THR A 191 5.76 9.87 5.64
C THR A 191 5.12 8.60 5.06
N HIS A 192 3.87 8.69 4.62
CA HIS A 192 3.16 7.62 3.91
C HIS A 192 3.82 7.27 2.58
N GLU A 193 4.11 8.28 1.74
CA GLU A 193 4.78 8.07 0.45
C GLU A 193 6.17 7.45 0.60
N LEU A 194 6.94 7.85 1.62
CA LEU A 194 8.21 7.18 1.93
C LEU A 194 8.01 5.70 2.32
N GLY A 195 6.89 5.35 2.95
CA GLY A 195 6.49 3.97 3.18
C GLY A 195 6.34 3.17 1.88
N HIS A 196 5.68 3.75 0.87
CA HIS A 196 5.61 3.18 -0.47
C HIS A 196 7.00 3.05 -1.10
N VAL A 197 7.81 4.10 -1.09
CA VAL A 197 9.20 4.07 -1.60
C VAL A 197 10.02 2.93 -1.00
N MET A 198 9.87 2.68 0.31
CA MET A 198 10.56 1.57 0.97
C MET A 198 9.97 0.19 0.62
N GLY A 199 8.78 0.13 0.03
CA GLY A 199 8.16 -1.09 -0.47
C GLY A 199 6.95 -1.57 0.34
N LEU A 200 6.29 -0.68 1.09
CA LEU A 200 5.06 -0.99 1.81
C LEU A 200 3.83 -0.69 0.92
N ASN A 201 2.77 -1.50 1.08
CA ASN A 201 1.47 -1.25 0.44
C ASN A 201 0.45 -0.83 1.50
N HIS A 202 -0.70 -0.38 1.02
CA HIS A 202 -1.79 0.02 1.90
C HIS A 202 -2.29 -1.11 2.80
N GLU A 203 -2.44 -0.84 4.10
CA GLU A 203 -2.92 -1.82 5.07
C GLU A 203 -4.39 -2.20 4.81
N HIS A 204 -5.24 -1.25 4.37
CA HIS A 204 -6.65 -1.51 4.03
C HIS A 204 -6.85 -2.30 2.72
N GLN A 205 -5.79 -2.50 1.93
CA GLN A 205 -5.84 -3.34 0.72
C GLN A 205 -5.42 -4.79 0.96
N ARG A 206 -5.12 -5.17 2.21
CA ARG A 206 -4.77 -6.56 2.52
C ARG A 206 -5.85 -7.55 2.06
N PRO A 207 -5.46 -8.77 1.62
CA PRO A 207 -6.42 -9.81 1.24
C PRO A 207 -7.42 -10.16 2.33
N ASP A 208 -7.01 -10.07 3.61
CA ASP A 208 -7.82 -10.39 4.78
C ASP A 208 -8.45 -9.15 5.44
N ARG A 209 -8.39 -7.98 4.80
CA ARG A 209 -8.87 -6.70 5.39
C ARG A 209 -10.34 -6.76 5.80
N ASP A 210 -11.18 -7.54 5.12
CA ASP A 210 -12.62 -7.64 5.46
C ASP A 210 -12.91 -8.41 6.76
N ASN A 211 -11.90 -9.03 7.37
CA ASN A 211 -11.98 -9.54 8.75
C ASN A 211 -11.90 -8.41 9.79
N TYR A 212 -11.40 -7.24 9.41
CA TYR A 212 -11.07 -6.12 10.31
C TYR A 212 -11.81 -4.83 9.95
N LEU A 213 -12.11 -4.65 8.66
CA LEU A 213 -12.73 -3.46 8.09
C LEU A 213 -14.03 -3.80 7.35
N THR A 214 -14.86 -2.79 7.21
CA THR A 214 -15.97 -2.73 6.27
C THR A 214 -15.71 -1.61 5.27
N PHE A 215 -15.71 -1.95 3.99
CA PHE A 215 -15.59 -0.99 2.90
C PHE A 215 -16.99 -0.62 2.39
N HIS A 216 -17.36 0.66 2.55
CA HIS A 216 -18.63 1.22 2.13
C HIS A 216 -18.47 1.92 0.78
N CYS A 217 -18.32 1.13 -0.29
CA CYS A 217 -18.14 1.64 -1.66
C CYS A 217 -19.17 2.71 -2.07
N LYS A 218 -20.42 2.61 -1.60
CA LYS A 218 -21.48 3.61 -1.84
C LYS A 218 -21.20 5.02 -1.34
N ASN A 219 -20.22 5.17 -0.45
CA ASN A 219 -19.82 6.44 0.13
C ASN A 219 -18.66 7.09 -0.62
N LEU A 220 -18.11 6.43 -1.65
CA LEU A 220 -17.10 7.01 -2.51
C LEU A 220 -17.68 8.13 -3.37
N ASP A 221 -16.83 9.13 -3.63
CA ASP A 221 -17.12 10.15 -4.62
C ASP A 221 -17.27 9.54 -6.01
N GLY A 222 -18.23 10.06 -6.78
CA GLY A 222 -18.65 9.52 -8.07
C GLY A 222 -19.64 8.35 -8.03
N TYR A 223 -19.95 7.76 -6.86
CA TYR A 223 -20.84 6.60 -6.79
C TYR A 223 -22.25 6.81 -7.40
N PRO A 224 -22.96 7.95 -7.18
CA PRO A 224 -24.25 8.20 -7.81
C PRO A 224 -24.18 8.23 -9.35
N LYS A 225 -23.08 8.76 -9.91
CA LYS A 225 -22.84 8.74 -11.35
C LYS A 225 -22.60 7.32 -11.84
N ALA A 226 -21.78 6.53 -11.13
CA ALA A 226 -21.55 5.12 -11.47
C ALA A 226 -22.87 4.33 -11.55
N VAL A 227 -23.79 4.54 -10.59
CA VAL A 227 -25.12 3.91 -10.60
C VAL A 227 -25.93 4.27 -11.85
N ALA A 228 -25.83 5.49 -12.36
CA ALA A 228 -26.50 5.88 -13.59
C ALA A 228 -25.85 5.22 -14.82
N ASP A 229 -24.51 5.23 -14.87
CA ASP A 229 -23.75 4.74 -16.02
C ASP A 229 -23.83 3.21 -16.18
N VAL A 230 -23.87 2.43 -15.09
CA VAL A 230 -24.00 0.96 -15.17
C VAL A 230 -25.37 0.49 -15.68
N LYS A 231 -26.40 1.36 -15.68
CA LYS A 231 -27.72 1.02 -16.25
C LYS A 231 -27.68 1.01 -17.77
N ILE A 232 -26.87 1.89 -18.33
CA ILE A 232 -26.66 1.99 -19.78
C ILE A 232 -25.71 0.87 -20.21
N ASP A 233 -24.68 0.60 -19.40
CA ASP A 233 -23.63 -0.41 -19.67
C ASP A 233 -23.07 -0.32 -21.09
N GLU A 234 -22.66 0.89 -21.52
CA GLU A 234 -22.11 1.13 -22.87
C GLU A 234 -20.89 0.27 -23.19
N HIS A 235 -20.22 -0.27 -22.16
CA HIS A 235 -19.03 -1.10 -22.29
C HIS A 235 -19.33 -2.60 -22.27
N ALA A 236 -20.60 -3.00 -22.12
CA ALA A 236 -21.05 -4.39 -22.05
C ALA A 236 -20.24 -5.22 -21.03
N LEU A 237 -20.05 -4.66 -19.83
CA LEU A 237 -19.27 -5.29 -18.75
C LEU A 237 -20.10 -6.20 -17.85
N PHE A 238 -21.44 -6.18 -17.96
CA PHE A 238 -22.35 -6.95 -17.13
C PHE A 238 -23.24 -7.88 -17.96
N ASP A 239 -23.74 -8.94 -17.33
CA ASP A 239 -24.76 -9.78 -17.97
C ASP A 239 -26.11 -9.03 -18.01
N ASP A 240 -26.88 -9.24 -19.07
CA ASP A 240 -28.15 -8.53 -19.33
C ASP A 240 -29.18 -8.70 -18.21
N ASP A 241 -29.14 -9.83 -17.48
CA ASP A 241 -30.06 -10.14 -16.39
C ASP A 241 -29.60 -9.62 -15.01
N MET A 242 -28.41 -9.03 -14.91
CA MET A 242 -27.93 -8.41 -13.68
C MET A 242 -28.67 -7.12 -13.37
N ASN A 243 -29.29 -7.05 -12.18
CA ASN A 243 -29.84 -5.79 -11.68
C ASN A 243 -28.75 -4.80 -11.25
N ASP A 244 -29.13 -3.52 -11.14
CA ASP A 244 -28.24 -2.40 -10.80
C ASP A 244 -27.39 -2.65 -9.54
N ASP A 245 -27.97 -3.24 -8.49
CA ASP A 245 -27.26 -3.56 -7.26
C ASP A 245 -26.16 -4.61 -7.47
N ALA A 246 -26.44 -5.63 -8.28
CA ALA A 246 -25.47 -6.66 -8.63
C ALA A 246 -24.34 -6.07 -9.49
N ARG A 247 -24.66 -5.18 -10.44
CA ARG A 247 -23.66 -4.47 -11.25
C ARG A 247 -22.75 -3.61 -10.38
N MET A 248 -23.31 -2.87 -9.42
CA MET A 248 -22.51 -2.08 -8.48
C MET A 248 -21.64 -2.92 -7.55
N ARG A 249 -22.07 -4.13 -7.15
CA ARG A 249 -21.18 -5.04 -6.41
C ARG A 249 -19.96 -5.44 -7.23
N VAL A 250 -20.11 -5.61 -8.54
CA VAL A 250 -18.98 -5.87 -9.45
C VAL A 250 -18.09 -4.63 -9.53
N VAL A 251 -18.66 -3.43 -9.77
CA VAL A 251 -17.89 -2.17 -9.77
C VAL A 251 -17.07 -2.00 -8.49
N CYS A 252 -17.61 -2.37 -7.33
CA CYS A 252 -16.92 -2.24 -6.04
C CYS A 252 -15.90 -3.34 -5.73
N ALA A 253 -15.78 -4.38 -6.56
CA ALA A 253 -14.95 -5.56 -6.30
C ALA A 253 -14.18 -6.06 -7.53
N ASP A 254 -14.08 -5.23 -8.57
CA ASP A 254 -13.47 -5.59 -9.85
C ASP A 254 -12.70 -4.42 -10.44
N ASP A 255 -11.42 -4.62 -10.74
CA ASP A 255 -10.54 -3.56 -11.24
C ASP A 255 -10.98 -2.97 -12.58
N VAL A 256 -11.50 -3.79 -13.51
CA VAL A 256 -11.95 -3.32 -14.82
C VAL A 256 -13.23 -2.50 -14.66
N ALA A 257 -14.23 -3.04 -13.96
CA ALA A 257 -15.49 -2.33 -13.77
C ALA A 257 -15.31 -1.05 -12.91
N ALA A 258 -14.47 -1.10 -11.87
CA ALA A 258 -14.08 0.08 -11.10
C ALA A 258 -13.41 1.13 -11.98
N GLY A 259 -12.38 0.75 -12.76
CA GLY A 259 -11.68 1.69 -13.63
C GLY A 259 -12.57 2.35 -14.68
N THR A 260 -13.61 1.67 -15.13
CA THR A 260 -14.59 2.21 -16.08
C THR A 260 -15.64 3.10 -15.42
N TYR A 261 -16.28 2.64 -14.33
CA TYR A 261 -17.49 3.29 -13.79
C TYR A 261 -17.26 4.06 -12.50
N LEU A 262 -16.25 3.69 -11.69
CA LEU A 262 -15.96 4.33 -10.40
C LEU A 262 -14.45 4.28 -10.10
N PRO A 263 -13.62 5.10 -10.78
CA PRO A 263 -12.15 5.01 -10.65
C PRO A 263 -11.64 5.15 -9.21
N SER A 264 -12.34 5.91 -8.36
CA SER A 264 -12.02 6.08 -6.94
C SER A 264 -12.02 4.75 -6.17
N ALA A 265 -12.79 3.74 -6.60
CA ALA A 265 -12.83 2.43 -5.95
C ALA A 265 -11.53 1.64 -6.11
N LEU A 266 -10.71 1.92 -7.15
CA LEU A 266 -9.44 1.23 -7.39
C LEU A 266 -8.50 1.29 -6.19
N SER A 267 -8.46 2.43 -5.49
CA SER A 267 -7.63 2.65 -4.30
C SER A 267 -8.07 1.84 -3.06
N PHE A 268 -9.21 1.15 -3.16
CA PHE A 268 -9.79 0.32 -2.09
C PHE A 268 -9.93 -1.15 -2.49
N LEU A 269 -9.60 -1.53 -3.72
CA LEU A 269 -9.64 -2.93 -4.14
C LEU A 269 -8.52 -3.74 -3.48
N ARG A 270 -8.81 -5.03 -3.22
CA ARG A 270 -7.84 -5.99 -2.69
C ARG A 270 -7.13 -6.71 -3.85
N PRO A 271 -5.97 -7.34 -3.60
CA PRO A 271 -5.30 -8.26 -4.53
C PRO A 271 -6.20 -9.18 -5.35
N GLN A 272 -7.16 -9.82 -4.69
CA GLN A 272 -8.04 -10.81 -5.29
C GLN A 272 -9.09 -10.21 -6.23
N ASP A 273 -9.36 -8.92 -6.11
CA ASP A 273 -10.38 -8.17 -6.85
C ASP A 273 -9.84 -7.71 -8.23
N VAL A 274 -8.54 -7.89 -8.48
CA VAL A 274 -7.86 -7.49 -9.71
C VAL A 274 -7.95 -8.60 -10.76
N ARG A 275 -8.49 -8.35 -11.95
CA ARG A 275 -8.56 -9.33 -13.06
C ARG A 275 -7.22 -9.56 -13.72
N SER A 276 -6.38 -8.53 -13.83
CA SER A 276 -5.08 -8.65 -14.52
C SER A 276 -4.24 -9.78 -13.90
N LYS A 277 -3.92 -10.81 -14.71
CA LYS A 277 -3.09 -11.94 -14.25
C LYS A 277 -1.70 -11.50 -13.80
N VAL A 278 -1.14 -10.48 -14.46
CA VAL A 278 0.17 -9.92 -14.12
C VAL A 278 0.10 -9.23 -12.76
N GLN A 279 -0.93 -8.40 -12.58
CA GLN A 279 -1.12 -7.66 -11.34
C GLN A 279 -1.47 -8.62 -10.19
N ARG A 280 -2.34 -9.62 -10.39
CA ARG A 280 -2.58 -10.70 -9.40
C ARG A 280 -1.33 -11.48 -9.03
N ARG A 281 -0.44 -11.79 -9.98
CA ARG A 281 0.85 -12.43 -9.68
C ARG A 281 1.74 -11.54 -8.81
N LYS A 282 1.74 -10.23 -9.07
CA LYS A 282 2.41 -9.23 -8.24
C LYS A 282 1.86 -9.28 -6.81
N TRP A 283 0.54 -9.23 -6.64
CA TRP A 283 -0.09 -9.23 -5.31
C TRP A 283 -0.08 -10.58 -4.58
N ASN A 284 -0.16 -11.71 -5.28
CA ASN A 284 -0.06 -13.06 -4.68
C ASN A 284 1.34 -13.31 -4.08
N ALA A 285 2.32 -12.50 -4.49
CA ALA A 285 3.64 -12.49 -3.90
C ALA A 285 3.62 -11.76 -2.54
N TYR A 286 2.65 -10.91 -2.24
CA TYR A 286 2.67 -10.14 -1.01
C TYR A 286 2.44 -11.05 0.20
N GLN A 287 3.21 -10.78 1.24
CA GLN A 287 3.13 -11.52 2.49
C GLN A 287 2.23 -10.72 3.41
N ASN A 288 1.29 -11.32 4.13
CA ASN A 288 0.39 -10.60 5.04
C ASN A 288 0.93 -10.56 6.47
N SER A 289 0.60 -9.50 7.20
CA SER A 289 0.79 -9.42 8.65
C SER A 289 -0.16 -10.31 9.40
N GLN A 290 0.32 -11.01 10.43
CA GLN A 290 -0.57 -11.78 11.29
C GLN A 290 -1.58 -10.90 12.03
N LYS A 291 -1.24 -9.65 12.33
CA LYS A 291 -2.13 -8.67 12.97
C LYS A 291 -2.43 -7.54 12.03
N PHE A 292 -3.68 -7.09 12.00
CA PHE A 292 -4.09 -5.86 11.34
C PHE A 292 -3.61 -4.66 12.16
N ASP A 293 -3.08 -3.65 11.48
CA ASP A 293 -2.54 -2.46 12.12
C ASP A 293 -3.40 -1.23 11.80
N PHE A 294 -4.42 -0.99 12.63
CA PHE A 294 -5.30 0.17 12.49
C PHE A 294 -4.58 1.51 12.66
N ASP A 295 -3.37 1.50 13.23
CA ASP A 295 -2.55 2.67 13.54
C ASP A 295 -1.43 2.89 12.51
N SER A 296 -1.35 2.03 11.48
CA SER A 296 -0.32 2.12 10.45
C SER A 296 -0.36 3.48 9.75
N ILE A 297 0.81 4.03 9.41
CA ILE A 297 0.86 5.18 8.51
C ILE A 297 0.38 4.81 7.10
N MET A 298 0.39 3.51 6.75
CA MET A 298 0.01 2.97 5.45
C MET A 298 -1.50 2.66 5.31
N ILE A 299 -2.35 3.09 6.24
CA ILE A 299 -3.80 2.94 6.12
C ILE A 299 -4.46 4.25 5.68
N TYR A 300 -5.54 4.17 4.91
CA TYR A 300 -6.38 5.34 4.65
C TYR A 300 -7.29 5.68 5.84
N ASP A 301 -7.62 6.96 5.95
CA ASP A 301 -8.60 7.45 6.91
C ASP A 301 -10.01 6.95 6.53
N SER A 302 -10.92 6.89 7.51
CA SER A 302 -12.32 6.50 7.30
C SER A 302 -13.05 7.30 6.22
N PHE A 303 -12.64 8.54 5.98
CA PHE A 303 -13.27 9.45 5.02
C PHE A 303 -12.49 9.58 3.70
N SER A 304 -11.36 8.89 3.53
CA SER A 304 -10.60 8.96 2.27
C SER A 304 -11.48 8.57 1.09
N GLY A 305 -11.51 9.42 0.06
CA GLY A 305 -12.35 9.23 -1.13
C GLY A 305 -13.85 9.54 -0.94
N SER A 306 -14.27 10.04 0.22
CA SER A 306 -15.64 10.49 0.47
C SER A 306 -15.83 11.95 0.04
N PRO A 307 -16.95 12.31 -0.62
CA PRO A 307 -17.26 13.70 -0.93
C PRO A 307 -17.74 14.50 0.29
N ALA A 308 -17.99 13.84 1.43
CA ALA A 308 -18.56 14.45 2.64
C ALA A 308 -17.52 15.13 3.55
N GLY A 309 -16.24 15.15 3.16
CA GLY A 309 -15.16 15.76 3.94
C GLY A 309 -14.69 14.91 5.13
N THR A 310 -13.91 15.51 6.04
CA THR A 310 -13.14 14.79 7.07
C THR A 310 -13.87 14.65 8.42
N ASN A 311 -15.19 14.77 8.46
CA ASN A 311 -15.94 14.69 9.71
C ASN A 311 -16.03 13.24 10.21
N LEU A 312 -15.34 12.95 11.31
CA LEU A 312 -15.37 11.62 11.92
C LEU A 312 -16.69 11.31 12.62
N ASP A 313 -17.52 12.29 12.99
CA ASP A 313 -18.78 12.00 13.66
C ASP A 313 -19.89 11.53 12.71
N ASP A 314 -19.73 11.72 11.39
CA ASP A 314 -20.69 11.25 10.39
C ASP A 314 -20.36 9.84 9.89
N HIS A 315 -20.61 8.85 10.78
CA HIS A 315 -20.31 7.44 10.50
C HIS A 315 -21.00 6.91 9.23
N LYS A 316 -22.09 7.55 8.79
CA LYS A 316 -22.81 7.15 7.57
C LYS A 316 -22.04 7.47 6.30
N LYS A 317 -21.05 8.36 6.38
CA LYS A 317 -20.24 8.83 5.25
C LYS A 317 -18.85 8.21 5.17
N TRP A 318 -18.50 7.38 6.14
CA TRP A 318 -17.22 6.66 6.13
C TRP A 318 -17.15 5.67 4.98
N VAL A 319 -16.06 5.73 4.23
CA VAL A 319 -15.69 4.75 3.20
C VAL A 319 -15.07 3.51 3.85
N LEU A 320 -14.31 3.68 4.93
CA LEU A 320 -13.76 2.59 5.72
C LEU A 320 -14.27 2.68 7.17
N ALA A 321 -14.74 1.56 7.72
CA ALA A 321 -15.10 1.44 9.13
C ALA A 321 -14.45 0.20 9.72
N ARG A 322 -14.03 0.26 10.98
CA ARG A 322 -13.63 -0.95 11.72
C ARG A 322 -14.83 -1.86 11.94
N LYS A 323 -14.61 -3.17 12.08
CA LYS A 323 -15.70 -4.13 12.36
C LYS A 323 -16.40 -3.89 13.70
N ASP A 324 -15.71 -3.28 14.66
CA ASP A 324 -16.30 -2.84 15.93
C ASP A 324 -17.07 -1.51 15.83
N GLY A 325 -17.16 -0.93 14.63
CA GLY A 325 -17.86 0.33 14.38
C GLY A 325 -17.02 1.58 14.64
N GLY A 326 -15.74 1.44 14.98
CA GLY A 326 -14.83 2.58 15.15
C GLY A 326 -14.30 3.15 13.84
N ALA A 327 -13.82 4.40 13.91
CA ALA A 327 -13.12 5.05 12.81
C ALA A 327 -11.73 4.43 12.58
N VAL A 328 -11.23 4.55 11.36
CA VAL A 328 -9.85 4.28 10.96
C VAL A 328 -9.16 5.63 10.77
N VAL A 329 -7.98 5.78 11.35
CA VAL A 329 -7.21 7.03 11.31
C VAL A 329 -5.76 6.73 10.94
N GLN A 330 -5.30 7.30 9.84
CA GLN A 330 -3.96 7.14 9.31
C GLN A 330 -2.90 7.58 10.33
N GLY A 331 -1.96 6.70 10.67
CA GLY A 331 -0.94 6.97 11.70
C GLY A 331 -1.50 7.03 13.13
N GLY A 332 -2.76 6.60 13.33
CA GLY A 332 -3.43 6.43 14.61
C GLY A 332 -3.78 7.72 15.35
N ASP A 333 -3.76 8.88 14.69
CA ASP A 333 -4.16 10.16 15.29
C ASP A 333 -4.73 11.13 14.27
N VAL A 334 -5.81 11.82 14.64
CA VAL A 334 -6.49 12.79 13.77
C VAL A 334 -5.69 14.08 13.65
N ASP A 335 -4.88 14.35 14.68
CA ASP A 335 -3.91 15.43 14.71
C ASP A 335 -2.64 14.99 13.96
N ALA A 336 -2.40 15.59 12.79
CA ALA A 336 -1.29 15.23 11.92
C ALA A 336 0.09 15.37 12.59
N VAL A 337 0.21 16.24 13.59
CA VAL A 337 1.45 16.38 14.40
C VAL A 337 1.74 15.08 15.15
N LYS A 338 0.70 14.45 15.70
CA LYS A 338 0.74 13.24 16.53
C LYS A 338 0.68 11.94 15.72
N ALA A 339 0.24 12.02 14.46
CA ALA A 339 0.29 10.91 13.53
C ALA A 339 1.75 10.48 13.30
N LYS A 340 2.00 9.17 13.38
CA LYS A 340 3.37 8.61 13.27
C LYS A 340 3.33 7.16 12.82
N VAL A 341 4.50 6.65 12.42
CA VAL A 341 4.68 5.23 12.10
C VAL A 341 4.33 4.35 13.31
N SER A 342 3.71 3.20 13.03
CA SER A 342 3.40 2.20 14.04
C SER A 342 4.58 1.25 14.28
N GLU A 343 4.51 0.45 15.35
CA GLU A 343 5.42 -0.67 15.52
C GLU A 343 5.30 -1.70 14.37
N GLY A 344 4.11 -1.84 13.77
CA GLY A 344 3.89 -2.72 12.63
C GLY A 344 4.63 -2.24 11.37
N ASP A 345 4.61 -0.94 11.11
CA ASP A 345 5.33 -0.30 10.00
C ASP A 345 6.85 -0.52 10.15
N VAL A 346 7.39 -0.26 11.35
CA VAL A 346 8.81 -0.48 11.64
C VAL A 346 9.22 -1.95 11.44
N LYS A 347 8.38 -2.89 11.88
CA LYS A 347 8.59 -4.33 11.67
C LYS A 347 8.56 -4.72 10.19
N ALA A 348 7.65 -4.14 9.42
CA ALA A 348 7.57 -4.41 8.00
C ALA A 348 8.84 -3.95 7.27
N VAL A 349 9.34 -2.75 7.57
CA VAL A 349 10.61 -2.24 7.03
C VAL A 349 11.80 -3.09 7.49
N ALA A 350 11.91 -3.41 8.78
CA ALA A 350 13.02 -4.22 9.28
C ALA A 350 13.09 -5.63 8.66
N ARG A 351 11.94 -6.19 8.29
CA ARG A 351 11.86 -7.47 7.59
C ARG A 351 12.27 -7.35 6.12
N LEU A 352 11.92 -6.26 5.45
CA LEU A 352 12.37 -5.97 4.08
C LEU A 352 13.88 -5.72 4.01
N TYR A 353 14.42 -5.09 5.05
CA TYR A 353 15.79 -4.60 5.15
C TYR A 353 16.50 -5.20 6.38
N PRO A 354 16.69 -6.53 6.43
CA PRO A 354 17.17 -7.19 7.63
C PRO A 354 18.60 -6.76 8.00
N LYS A 355 18.77 -6.30 9.24
CA LYS A 355 20.09 -5.95 9.80
C LYS A 355 20.68 -7.15 10.54
N PRO A 356 21.88 -7.65 10.15
CA PRO A 356 22.54 -8.73 10.86
C PRO A 356 22.69 -8.44 12.35
N GLY A 357 22.38 -9.42 13.20
CA GLY A 357 22.48 -9.29 14.66
C GLY A 357 21.32 -8.55 15.34
N VAL A 358 20.38 -7.96 14.58
CA VAL A 358 19.17 -7.34 15.13
C VAL A 358 17.98 -8.27 14.97
N GLN A 359 17.29 -8.58 16.06
CA GLN A 359 16.14 -9.47 16.07
C GLN A 359 14.98 -8.84 16.84
N GLU A 360 13.76 -9.03 16.33
CA GLU A 360 12.54 -8.52 16.97
C GLU A 360 12.44 -9.02 18.42
N GLY A 361 12.19 -8.10 19.35
CA GLY A 361 12.01 -8.42 20.76
C GLY A 361 13.29 -8.60 21.56
N LEU A 362 14.48 -8.39 20.96
CA LEU A 362 15.78 -8.59 21.62
C LEU A 362 16.69 -7.34 21.53
N GLY A 363 17.47 -7.09 22.59
CA GLY A 363 18.60 -6.15 22.60
C GLY A 363 18.31 -4.78 21.95
N GLU A 364 19.02 -4.48 20.87
CA GLU A 364 18.91 -3.24 20.07
C GLU A 364 17.46 -2.93 19.64
N TRP A 365 16.64 -3.95 19.36
CA TRP A 365 15.25 -3.78 18.98
C TRP A 365 14.43 -3.11 20.09
N ASN A 366 14.49 -3.67 21.31
CA ASN A 366 13.71 -3.15 22.43
C ASN A 366 14.15 -1.73 22.81
N VAL A 367 15.46 -1.47 22.72
CA VAL A 367 16.03 -0.14 22.94
C VAL A 367 15.51 0.84 21.89
N ALA A 368 15.56 0.48 20.60
CA ALA A 368 15.06 1.33 19.53
C ALA A 368 13.56 1.60 19.69
N MET A 369 12.75 0.58 19.96
CA MET A 369 11.28 0.72 20.04
C MET A 369 10.79 1.39 21.33
N GLY A 370 11.60 1.41 22.40
CA GLY A 370 11.17 1.83 23.73
C GLY A 370 11.56 3.26 24.15
N ARG A 371 12.39 3.96 23.36
CA ARG A 371 12.97 5.27 23.77
C ARG A 371 12.78 6.34 22.70
N ARG A 372 12.83 7.61 23.11
CA ARG A 372 12.98 8.72 22.17
C ARG A 372 14.32 8.66 21.48
N LEU A 373 14.35 8.88 20.17
CA LEU A 373 15.58 9.01 19.39
C LEU A 373 15.88 10.48 19.13
N LYS A 374 17.16 10.82 19.14
CA LYS A 374 17.67 12.08 18.58
C LYS A 374 18.39 11.72 17.29
N VAL A 375 17.97 12.29 16.17
CA VAL A 375 18.58 12.05 14.87
C VAL A 375 18.96 13.38 14.23
N LEU A 376 20.08 13.38 13.52
CA LEU A 376 20.54 14.53 12.73
C LEU A 376 20.17 14.27 11.28
N ILE A 377 19.23 15.04 10.74
CA ILE A 377 18.93 15.03 9.32
C ILE A 377 19.44 16.35 8.75
N ARG A 378 20.40 16.27 7.81
CA ARG A 378 21.05 17.44 7.19
C ARG A 378 21.55 18.50 8.20
N GLY A 379 22.08 18.05 9.35
CA GLY A 379 22.61 18.93 10.40
C GLY A 379 21.57 19.52 11.35
N VAL A 380 20.27 19.23 11.15
CA VAL A 380 19.19 19.63 12.05
C VAL A 380 18.84 18.47 12.98
N GLU A 381 18.78 18.74 14.28
CA GLU A 381 18.35 17.74 15.28
C GLU A 381 16.84 17.57 15.25
N HIS A 382 16.38 16.33 15.15
CA HIS A 382 14.99 15.93 15.31
C HIS A 382 14.86 14.98 16.49
N VAL A 383 13.87 15.24 17.35
CA VAL A 383 13.48 14.33 18.44
C VAL A 383 12.29 13.52 17.97
N VAL A 384 12.44 12.19 18.00
CA VAL A 384 11.45 11.24 17.49
C VAL A 384 10.94 10.41 18.65
N ASP A 385 9.64 10.48 18.91
CA ASP A 385 8.99 9.64 19.90
C ASP A 385 8.92 8.18 19.45
N PRO A 386 8.88 7.22 20.41
CA PRO A 386 8.66 5.81 20.12
C PRO A 386 7.49 5.57 19.14
N PRO A 387 7.57 4.56 18.26
CA PRO A 387 6.51 4.23 17.33
C PRO A 387 5.19 3.95 18.04
N ARG A 388 4.07 4.17 17.34
CA ARG A 388 2.75 3.92 17.92
C ARG A 388 2.59 2.42 18.16
N LYS A 389 2.24 2.05 19.40
CA LYS A 389 1.88 0.66 19.70
C LYS A 389 0.60 0.35 18.95
N ALA A 390 0.61 -0.74 18.17
CA ALA A 390 -0.59 -1.20 17.48
C ALA A 390 -1.71 -1.38 18.53
N SER A 391 -2.85 -0.74 18.29
CA SER A 391 -4.07 -0.93 19.06
C SER A 391 -4.42 -2.42 19.13
N ARG A 392 -4.81 -2.86 20.34
CA ARG A 392 -5.10 -4.27 20.62
C ARG A 392 -6.39 -4.73 19.98
#